data_AF-A0A9D2BV45-F1
#
_entry.id   AF-A0A9D2BV45-F1
#
_cell.length_a   1.000
_cell.length_b   1.000
_cell.length_c   1.000
_cell.angle_alpha   90.00
_cell.angle_beta   90.00
_cell.angle_gamma   90.00
#
_symmetry.space_group_name_H-M   'P 1'
#
loop_
_entity.id
_entity.type
_entity.pdbx_description
1 polymer ?
#
loop_
_entity_poly.entity_id
_entity_poly.type
_entity_poly.pdbx_seq_one_letter_code
_entity_poly.pdbx_strand_id
1 'polypeptide(L)'
;MEQSAQRRMVHVVRILILVALNLCIIGLALWAPGESVEALSQRGSRGEEVRQIQTALQNRGYDPGSVDGIYGERTEAAVRQFQADQGLAVDGIAGPDTLAALGVSGSSNGATSVSNSDYYLLARIISAEARGEPYTGQVAVGAVVLNRVKHPSFPDTIAGVIYQPGAFSAINDGQFDQPIAESAYRAAQDALNGWDPSGGAVFYFNPDKTSDAFMHSRPVIKRIGDHLFCS
;
A
#
# COMPACT_ATOMS: atom_id res chain seq x y z
N MET A 1 25.41 -46.89 55.02
CA MET A 1 25.96 -46.25 53.80
C MET A 1 24.99 -46.32 52.62
N GLU A 2 24.14 -47.36 52.53
CA GLU A 2 23.20 -47.55 51.42
C GLU A 2 22.01 -46.55 51.40
N GLN A 3 21.41 -46.27 52.57
CA GLN A 3 20.28 -45.32 52.68
C GLN A 3 20.66 -43.87 52.36
N SER A 4 21.92 -43.46 52.57
CA SER A 4 22.37 -42.09 52.26
C SER A 4 22.59 -41.89 50.75
N ALA A 5 23.06 -42.93 50.05
CA ALA A 5 23.19 -42.92 48.59
C ALA A 5 21.83 -42.86 47.91
N GLN A 6 20.85 -43.62 48.41
CA GLN A 6 19.49 -43.65 47.86
C GLN A 6 18.78 -42.30 48.02
N ARG A 7 18.92 -41.62 49.17
CA ARG A 7 18.37 -40.27 49.39
C ARG A 7 19.00 -39.23 48.46
N ARG A 8 20.33 -39.27 48.28
CA ARG A 8 21.04 -38.37 47.35
C ARG A 8 20.60 -38.59 45.91
N MET A 9 20.43 -39.84 45.50
CA MET A 9 19.95 -40.19 44.16
C MET A 9 18.53 -39.66 43.90
N VAL A 10 17.61 -39.82 44.85
CA VAL A 10 16.24 -39.27 44.74
C VAL A 10 16.24 -37.73 44.67
N HIS A 11 17.12 -37.06 45.41
CA HIS A 11 17.27 -35.60 45.32
C HIS A 11 17.83 -35.14 43.97
N VAL A 12 18.83 -35.83 43.42
CA VAL A 12 19.39 -35.52 42.11
C VAL A 12 18.35 -35.72 41.00
N VAL A 13 17.61 -36.83 41.03
CA VAL A 13 16.54 -37.09 40.05
C VAL A 13 15.43 -36.02 40.13
N ARG A 14 15.04 -35.58 41.34
CA ARG A 14 14.07 -34.49 41.51
C ARG A 14 14.56 -33.16 40.95
N ILE A 15 15.83 -32.80 41.16
CA ILE A 15 16.41 -31.56 40.62
C ILE A 15 16.44 -31.64 39.09
N LEU A 16 16.84 -32.78 38.52
CA LEU A 16 16.87 -32.96 37.07
C LEU A 16 15.46 -32.87 36.44
N ILE A 17 14.44 -33.42 37.10
CA ILE A 17 13.04 -33.29 36.65
C ILE A 17 12.58 -31.83 36.71
N LEU A 18 12.90 -31.10 37.78
CA LEU A 18 12.53 -29.69 37.92
C LEU A 18 13.24 -28.80 36.89
N VAL A 19 14.52 -29.06 36.61
CA VAL A 19 15.28 -28.35 35.57
C VAL A 19 14.72 -28.66 34.18
N ALA A 20 14.41 -29.92 33.90
CA ALA A 20 13.80 -30.32 32.62
C ALA A 20 12.41 -29.69 32.42
N LEU A 21 11.57 -29.64 33.47
CA LEU A 21 10.27 -28.95 33.45
C LEU A 21 10.44 -27.45 33.20
N ASN A 22 11.40 -26.81 33.87
CA ASN A 22 11.68 -25.38 33.67
C ASN A 22 12.16 -25.08 32.25
N LEU A 23 13.06 -25.91 31.71
CA LEU A 23 13.55 -25.81 30.34
C LEU A 23 12.44 -26.10 29.31
N CYS A 24 11.53 -27.03 29.57
CA CYS A 24 10.36 -27.27 28.73
C CYS A 24 9.40 -26.07 28.73
N ILE A 25 9.15 -25.44 29.90
CA ILE A 25 8.30 -24.25 29.99
C ILE A 25 8.93 -23.06 29.25
N ILE A 26 10.25 -22.86 29.41
CA ILE A 26 11.00 -21.82 28.67
C ILE A 26 11.00 -22.13 27.17
N GLY A 27 11.16 -23.40 26.77
CA GLY A 27 11.08 -23.83 25.37
C GLY A 27 9.68 -23.62 24.77
N LEU A 28 8.61 -23.87 25.53
CA LEU A 28 7.22 -23.60 25.15
C LEU A 28 6.94 -22.09 25.06
N ALA A 29 7.48 -21.28 25.97
CA ALA A 29 7.35 -19.82 25.93
C ALA A 29 8.15 -19.18 24.77
N LEU A 30 9.28 -19.77 24.38
CA LEU A 30 10.08 -19.35 23.21
C LEU A 30 9.54 -19.90 21.88
N TRP A 31 8.56 -20.81 21.92
CA TRP A 31 7.83 -21.33 20.77
C TRP A 31 6.37 -20.84 20.75
N ALA A 32 6.05 -19.77 21.47
CA ALA A 32 4.86 -19.00 21.16
C ALA A 32 5.09 -18.37 19.78
N PRO A 33 4.30 -18.69 18.74
CA PRO A 33 4.28 -17.84 17.55
C PRO A 33 3.99 -16.44 18.06
N GLY A 34 4.85 -15.49 17.73
CA GLY A 34 4.59 -14.09 18.09
C GLY A 34 3.21 -13.76 17.54
N GLU A 35 2.26 -13.44 18.43
CA GLU A 35 1.04 -12.82 17.98
C GLU A 35 1.47 -11.49 17.36
N SER A 36 1.53 -11.47 16.04
CA SER A 36 1.54 -10.24 15.29
C SER A 36 0.30 -9.51 15.74
N VAL A 37 0.48 -8.46 16.54
CA VAL A 37 -0.56 -7.49 16.81
C VAL A 37 -0.81 -6.80 15.48
N GLU A 38 -1.62 -7.43 14.63
CA GLU A 38 -2.06 -6.85 13.39
C GLU A 38 -2.83 -5.57 13.73
N ALA A 39 -2.54 -4.53 12.97
CA ALA A 39 -2.97 -3.17 13.28
C ALA A 39 -4.49 -3.12 13.50
N LEU A 40 -4.89 -2.79 14.72
CA LEU A 40 -6.28 -2.55 15.08
C LEU A 40 -6.58 -1.09 14.80
N SER A 41 -7.38 -0.82 13.78
CA SER A 41 -7.86 0.54 13.49
C SER A 41 -9.21 0.77 14.17
N GLN A 42 -9.26 1.73 15.09
CA GLN A 42 -10.43 2.05 15.92
C GLN A 42 -10.57 3.57 16.09
N ARG A 43 -11.60 4.04 16.80
CA ARG A 43 -11.79 5.48 17.04
C ARG A 43 -10.51 6.14 17.56
N GLY A 44 -10.11 7.21 16.87
CA GLY A 44 -8.88 7.95 17.17
C GLY A 44 -7.65 7.47 16.41
N SER A 45 -7.68 6.28 15.78
CA SER A 45 -6.66 5.85 14.82
C SER A 45 -6.58 6.81 13.65
N ARG A 46 -5.38 6.96 13.11
CA ARG A 46 -5.11 7.86 11.98
C ARG A 46 -4.10 7.25 11.04
N GLY A 47 -4.13 7.71 9.79
CA GLY A 47 -3.15 7.35 8.78
C GLY A 47 -3.74 6.51 7.67
N GLU A 48 -2.86 5.80 7.00
CA GLU A 48 -3.15 5.22 5.69
C GLU A 48 -4.07 4.01 5.75
N GLU A 49 -3.93 3.18 6.78
CA GLU A 49 -4.86 2.08 7.04
C GLU A 49 -6.31 2.58 7.18
N VAL A 50 -6.50 3.70 7.87
CA VAL A 50 -7.82 4.32 8.04
C VAL A 50 -8.38 4.80 6.71
N ARG A 51 -7.55 5.36 5.81
CA ARG A 51 -7.99 5.76 4.47
C ARG A 51 -8.42 4.57 3.62
N GLN A 52 -7.70 3.45 3.70
CA GLN A 52 -8.08 2.22 3.02
C GLN A 52 -9.41 1.68 3.55
N ILE A 53 -9.60 1.70 4.87
CA ILE A 53 -10.87 1.31 5.49
C ILE A 53 -12.00 2.23 4.99
N GLN A 54 -11.83 3.55 5.07
CA GLN A 54 -12.82 4.53 4.59
C GLN A 54 -13.12 4.33 3.08
N THR A 55 -12.11 4.13 2.25
CA THR A 55 -12.28 3.89 0.81
C THR A 55 -13.03 2.57 0.56
N ALA A 56 -12.64 1.48 1.24
CA ALA A 56 -13.25 0.17 1.08
C ALA A 56 -14.72 0.15 1.52
N LEU A 57 -15.05 0.89 2.58
CA LEU A 57 -16.43 1.11 3.05
C LEU A 57 -17.23 1.90 2.02
N GLN A 58 -16.69 3.01 1.52
CA GLN A 58 -17.37 3.84 0.52
C GLN A 58 -17.67 3.07 -0.77
N ASN A 59 -16.71 2.28 -1.25
CA ASN A 59 -16.87 1.45 -2.45
C ASN A 59 -17.93 0.35 -2.28
N ARG A 60 -18.21 -0.07 -1.04
CA ARG A 60 -19.26 -1.04 -0.70
C ARG A 60 -20.60 -0.38 -0.34
N GLY A 61 -20.70 0.94 -0.46
CA GLY A 61 -21.93 1.69 -0.24
C GLY A 61 -22.18 2.14 1.20
N TYR A 62 -21.20 2.02 2.08
CA TYR A 62 -21.25 2.58 3.44
C TYR A 62 -20.77 4.03 3.44
N ASP A 63 -21.19 4.82 4.44
CA ASP A 63 -20.81 6.24 4.57
C ASP A 63 -19.85 6.47 5.76
N PRO A 64 -18.53 6.32 5.55
CA PRO A 64 -17.55 6.58 6.59
C PRO A 64 -17.23 8.07 6.77
N GLY A 65 -17.87 8.97 6.01
CA GLY A 65 -17.49 10.37 5.87
C GLY A 65 -16.39 10.60 4.83
N SER A 66 -15.61 11.67 5.00
CA SER A 66 -14.46 11.97 4.13
C SER A 66 -13.36 10.93 4.29
N VAL A 67 -12.67 10.58 3.20
CA VAL A 67 -11.45 9.74 3.23
C VAL A 67 -10.25 10.57 3.69
N ASP A 68 -10.30 11.05 4.92
CA ASP A 68 -9.30 11.95 5.51
C ASP A 68 -8.19 11.19 6.24
N GLY A 69 -8.37 9.89 6.49
CA GLY A 69 -7.47 9.05 7.27
C GLY A 69 -7.61 9.26 8.77
N ILE A 70 -8.75 9.76 9.25
CA ILE A 70 -9.08 9.90 10.67
C ILE A 70 -10.26 8.98 10.99
N TYR A 71 -10.03 8.04 11.91
CA TYR A 71 -11.05 7.09 12.31
C TYR A 71 -11.99 7.78 13.31
N GLY A 72 -12.92 8.56 12.76
CA GLY A 72 -13.91 9.33 13.50
C GLY A 72 -15.23 8.58 13.69
N GLU A 73 -16.23 9.28 14.23
CA GLU A 73 -17.53 8.67 14.55
C GLU A 73 -18.25 8.10 13.34
N ARG A 74 -18.14 8.77 12.18
CA ARG A 74 -18.76 8.29 10.93
C ARG A 74 -18.06 7.04 10.40
N THR A 75 -16.73 6.99 10.47
CA THR A 75 -15.95 5.81 10.05
C THR A 75 -16.27 4.61 10.93
N GLU A 76 -16.35 4.80 12.25
CA GLU A 76 -16.78 3.73 13.17
C GLU A 76 -18.20 3.26 12.87
N ALA A 77 -19.15 4.18 12.68
CA ALA A 77 -20.53 3.84 12.36
C ALA A 77 -20.63 3.01 11.07
N ALA A 78 -19.87 3.38 10.04
CA ALA A 78 -19.77 2.64 8.78
C ALA A 78 -19.15 1.25 8.97
N VAL A 79 -18.08 1.12 9.78
CA VAL A 79 -17.50 -0.19 10.12
C VAL A 79 -18.52 -1.07 10.86
N ARG A 80 -19.27 -0.53 11.81
CA ARG A 80 -20.31 -1.30 12.52
C ARG A 80 -21.42 -1.78 11.59
N GLN A 81 -21.84 -0.95 10.63
CA GLN A 81 -22.81 -1.37 9.61
C GLN A 81 -22.24 -2.49 8.74
N PHE A 82 -21.02 -2.32 8.26
CA PHE A 82 -20.32 -3.34 7.48
C PHE A 82 -20.19 -4.67 8.24
N GLN A 83 -19.76 -4.63 9.50
CA GLN A 83 -19.63 -5.81 10.35
C GLN A 83 -20.98 -6.52 10.52
N ALA A 84 -22.06 -5.79 10.74
CA ALA A 84 -23.40 -6.36 10.87
C ALA A 84 -23.84 -7.08 9.58
N ASP A 85 -23.58 -6.46 8.42
CA ASP A 85 -23.95 -7.03 7.11
C ASP A 85 -23.09 -8.24 6.73
N GLN A 86 -21.84 -8.30 7.21
CA GLN A 86 -20.92 -9.43 6.99
C GLN A 86 -21.03 -10.53 8.05
N GLY A 87 -21.90 -10.37 9.06
CA GLY A 87 -22.03 -11.34 10.15
C GLY A 87 -20.80 -11.42 11.08
N LEU A 88 -20.05 -10.32 11.19
CA LEU A 88 -18.89 -10.19 12.07
C LEU A 88 -19.29 -9.62 13.45
N ALA A 89 -18.34 -9.62 14.39
CA ALA A 89 -18.51 -8.91 15.66
C ALA A 89 -18.71 -7.40 15.40
N VAL A 90 -19.80 -6.83 15.93
CA VAL A 90 -20.19 -5.42 15.69
C VAL A 90 -19.62 -4.49 16.76
N ASP A 91 -18.30 -4.42 16.82
CA ASP A 91 -17.54 -3.65 17.81
C ASP A 91 -17.05 -2.30 17.27
N GLY A 92 -17.14 -2.05 15.96
CA GLY A 92 -16.65 -0.83 15.34
C GLY A 92 -15.13 -0.74 15.30
N ILE A 93 -14.45 -1.88 15.40
CA ILE A 93 -12.99 -1.99 15.32
C ILE A 93 -12.65 -2.71 14.01
N ALA A 94 -11.84 -2.07 13.18
CA ALA A 94 -11.28 -2.72 12.00
C ALA A 94 -10.10 -3.61 12.43
N GLY A 95 -10.43 -4.78 12.99
CA GLY A 95 -9.48 -5.86 13.27
C GLY A 95 -9.34 -6.85 12.09
N PRO A 96 -8.54 -7.92 12.25
CA PRO A 96 -8.15 -8.81 11.15
C PRO A 96 -9.32 -9.33 10.32
N ASP A 97 -10.39 -9.81 10.96
CA ASP A 97 -11.56 -10.34 10.26
C ASP A 97 -12.32 -9.25 9.49
N THR A 98 -12.40 -8.05 10.06
CA THR A 98 -13.05 -6.89 9.41
C THR A 98 -12.21 -6.40 8.24
N LEU A 99 -10.89 -6.30 8.42
CA LEU A 99 -9.92 -5.92 7.40
C LEU A 99 -9.92 -6.93 6.23
N ALA A 100 -9.89 -8.22 6.53
CA ALA A 100 -9.99 -9.30 5.55
C ALA A 100 -11.30 -9.21 4.76
N ALA A 101 -12.43 -9.01 5.44
CA ALA A 101 -13.73 -8.86 4.77
C ALA A 101 -13.82 -7.59 3.91
N LEU A 102 -13.17 -6.49 4.33
CA LEU A 102 -13.04 -5.27 3.53
C LEU A 102 -12.08 -5.45 2.33
N GLY A 103 -11.30 -6.53 2.30
CA GLY A 103 -10.22 -6.72 1.33
C GLY A 103 -9.04 -5.76 1.58
N VAL A 104 -8.92 -5.24 2.80
CA VAL A 104 -7.81 -4.41 3.27
C VAL A 104 -6.85 -5.36 3.98
N SER A 105 -5.91 -5.95 3.26
CA SER A 105 -4.95 -6.88 3.88
C SER A 105 -3.96 -6.11 4.76
N GLY A 106 -3.93 -6.45 6.05
CA GLY A 106 -2.82 -6.11 6.95
C GLY A 106 -1.52 -6.57 6.30
N SER A 107 -0.62 -5.62 6.07
CA SER A 107 0.53 -5.84 5.18
C SER A 107 1.51 -6.82 5.82
N SER A 108 1.48 -8.09 5.41
CA SER A 108 2.60 -9.02 5.55
C SER A 108 2.75 -9.99 4.35
N ASN A 109 3.72 -9.64 3.49
CA ASN A 109 4.54 -10.48 2.58
C ASN A 109 3.96 -11.05 1.27
N GLY A 110 4.66 -10.73 0.16
CA GLY A 110 5.13 -11.80 -0.74
C GLY A 110 4.78 -11.78 -2.23
N ALA A 111 4.45 -10.63 -2.82
CA ALA A 111 4.53 -10.35 -4.26
C ALA A 111 4.73 -8.83 -4.37
N THR A 112 5.33 -8.30 -5.45
CA THR A 112 5.62 -6.86 -5.64
C THR A 112 4.34 -6.03 -5.49
N SER A 113 4.00 -5.75 -4.23
CA SER A 113 2.83 -5.07 -3.75
C SER A 113 3.22 -3.61 -3.74
N VAL A 114 2.68 -2.88 -4.69
CA VAL A 114 2.77 -1.42 -4.69
C VAL A 114 2.24 -0.96 -3.33
N SER A 115 3.15 -0.41 -2.51
CA SER A 115 2.80 0.05 -1.18
C SER A 115 1.71 1.12 -1.29
N ASN A 116 0.85 1.28 -0.27
CA ASN A 116 -0.16 2.35 -0.31
C ASN A 116 0.50 3.72 -0.56
N SER A 117 1.69 3.96 -0.01
CA SER A 117 2.51 5.13 -0.32
C SER A 117 2.84 5.27 -1.82
N ASP A 118 3.14 4.19 -2.52
CA ASP A 118 3.39 4.20 -3.97
C ASP A 118 2.12 4.44 -4.77
N TYR A 119 0.96 3.91 -4.34
CA TYR A 119 -0.33 4.21 -4.95
C TYR A 119 -0.65 5.70 -4.85
N TYR A 120 -0.52 6.31 -3.67
CA TYR A 120 -0.72 7.76 -3.50
C TYR A 120 0.33 8.57 -4.25
N LEU A 121 1.58 8.12 -4.28
CA LEU A 121 2.64 8.81 -5.02
C LEU A 121 2.37 8.77 -6.53
N LEU A 122 1.88 7.64 -7.03
CA LEU A 122 1.47 7.47 -8.43
C LEU A 122 0.24 8.32 -8.76
N ALA A 123 -0.80 8.31 -7.93
CA ALA A 123 -1.98 9.15 -8.11
C ALA A 123 -1.60 10.65 -8.07
N ARG A 124 -0.69 11.03 -7.18
CA ARG A 124 -0.22 12.41 -7.05
C ARG A 124 0.54 12.87 -8.28
N ILE A 125 1.45 12.06 -8.82
CA ILE A 125 2.18 12.42 -10.03
C ILE A 125 1.26 12.47 -11.24
N ILE A 126 0.32 11.54 -11.40
CA ILE A 126 -0.69 11.58 -12.46
C ILE A 126 -1.53 12.86 -12.35
N SER A 127 -1.96 13.22 -11.14
CA SER A 127 -2.76 14.41 -10.91
C SER A 127 -2.02 15.72 -11.21
N ALA A 128 -0.69 15.72 -11.18
CA ALA A 128 0.11 16.90 -11.44
C ALA A 128 0.56 16.98 -12.90
N GLU A 129 0.85 15.85 -13.54
CA GLU A 129 1.38 15.78 -14.90
C GLU A 129 0.29 15.68 -15.98
N ALA A 130 -0.87 15.13 -15.64
CA ALA A 130 -1.97 14.90 -16.57
C ALA A 130 -3.26 15.62 -16.15
N ARG A 131 -3.13 16.72 -15.37
CA ARG A 131 -4.28 17.53 -14.98
C ARG A 131 -4.92 18.16 -16.23
N GLY A 132 -6.21 17.89 -16.45
CA GLY A 132 -6.93 18.38 -17.62
C GLY A 132 -6.79 17.51 -18.88
N GLU A 133 -5.94 16.48 -18.84
CA GLU A 133 -5.87 15.48 -19.92
C GLU A 133 -7.10 14.54 -19.88
N PRO A 134 -7.48 13.95 -21.02
CA PRO A 134 -8.49 12.89 -21.04
C PRO A 134 -8.08 11.74 -20.10
N TYR A 135 -9.06 11.03 -19.55
CA TYR A 135 -8.81 9.93 -18.59
C TYR A 135 -7.79 8.90 -19.11
N THR A 136 -7.88 8.54 -20.39
CA THR A 136 -6.90 7.65 -21.06
C THR A 136 -5.47 8.18 -21.02
N GLY A 137 -5.28 9.51 -21.09
CA GLY A 137 -3.98 10.17 -20.96
C GLY A 137 -3.44 10.13 -19.53
N GLN A 138 -4.32 10.26 -18.52
CA GLN A 138 -3.96 10.11 -17.12
C GLN A 138 -3.46 8.69 -16.81
N VAL A 139 -4.19 7.67 -17.29
CA VAL A 139 -3.76 6.26 -17.16
C VAL A 139 -2.44 6.03 -17.89
N ALA A 140 -2.25 6.64 -19.07
CA ALA A 140 -1.01 6.51 -19.84
C ALA A 140 0.22 7.07 -19.10
N VAL A 141 0.09 8.19 -18.40
CA VAL A 141 1.18 8.73 -17.55
C VAL A 141 1.51 7.77 -16.41
N GLY A 142 0.48 7.21 -15.75
CA GLY A 142 0.68 6.17 -14.74
C GLY A 142 1.41 4.93 -15.29
N ALA A 143 1.01 4.47 -16.47
CA ALA A 143 1.63 3.34 -17.14
C ALA A 143 3.10 3.61 -17.49
N VAL A 144 3.47 4.82 -17.92
CA VAL A 144 4.88 5.20 -18.16
C VAL A 144 5.73 5.05 -16.90
N VAL A 145 5.23 5.46 -15.73
CA VAL A 145 5.94 5.27 -14.45
C VAL A 145 6.19 3.78 -14.22
N LEU A 146 5.17 2.94 -14.40
CA LEU A 146 5.29 1.49 -14.20
C LEU A 146 6.19 0.82 -15.26
N ASN A 147 6.21 1.33 -16.48
CA ASN A 147 7.11 0.88 -17.54
C ASN A 147 8.57 1.22 -17.21
N ARG A 148 8.83 2.40 -16.65
CA ARG A 148 10.16 2.78 -16.14
C ARG A 148 10.60 1.85 -15.00
N VAL A 149 9.74 1.57 -14.03
CA VAL A 149 10.05 0.63 -12.93
C VAL A 149 10.47 -0.75 -13.47
N LYS A 150 9.88 -1.20 -14.58
CA LYS A 150 10.22 -2.47 -15.23
C LYS A 150 11.44 -2.39 -16.15
N HIS A 151 11.91 -1.20 -16.49
CA HIS A 151 12.93 -1.00 -17.52
C HIS A 151 14.32 -0.84 -16.89
N PRO A 152 15.35 -1.59 -17.37
CA PRO A 152 16.65 -1.69 -16.70
C PRO A 152 17.45 -0.37 -16.66
N SER A 153 17.07 0.63 -17.45
CA SER A 153 17.71 1.96 -17.47
C SER A 153 17.14 2.95 -16.46
N PHE A 154 16.15 2.56 -15.65
CA PHE A 154 15.51 3.41 -14.65
C PHE A 154 15.54 2.74 -13.26
N PRO A 155 15.28 3.51 -12.19
CA PRO A 155 15.09 2.93 -10.86
C PRO A 155 13.97 1.89 -10.83
N ASP A 156 14.12 0.89 -9.97
CA ASP A 156 13.23 -0.27 -9.84
C ASP A 156 12.10 -0.06 -8.81
N THR A 157 11.85 1.19 -8.41
CA THR A 157 10.78 1.57 -7.49
C THR A 157 10.01 2.78 -8.02
N ILE A 158 8.71 2.86 -7.71
CA ILE A 158 7.84 3.98 -8.12
C ILE A 158 8.41 5.30 -7.57
N ALA A 159 8.79 5.32 -6.30
CA ALA A 159 9.46 6.48 -5.70
C ALA A 159 10.77 6.83 -6.39
N GLY A 160 11.62 5.85 -6.71
CA GLY A 160 12.87 6.08 -7.43
C GLY A 160 12.66 6.73 -8.80
N VAL A 161 11.67 6.24 -9.56
CA VAL A 161 11.30 6.81 -10.87
C VAL A 161 10.76 8.23 -10.71
N ILE A 162 9.88 8.46 -9.74
CA ILE A 162 9.23 9.76 -9.54
C ILE A 162 10.24 10.81 -9.06
N TYR A 163 11.08 10.50 -8.08
CA TYR A 163 12.05 11.45 -7.55
C TYR A 163 13.36 11.55 -8.35
N GLN A 164 13.46 10.88 -9.50
CA GLN A 164 14.61 11.02 -10.38
C GLN A 164 14.73 12.50 -10.84
N PRO A 165 15.92 13.13 -10.75
CA PRO A 165 16.10 14.54 -11.10
C PRO A 165 15.61 14.83 -12.53
N GLY A 166 14.67 15.77 -12.65
CA GLY A 166 14.12 16.21 -13.94
C GLY A 166 13.10 15.25 -14.58
N ALA A 167 12.69 14.17 -13.91
CA ALA A 167 11.74 13.20 -14.47
C ALA A 167 10.30 13.72 -14.52
N PHE A 168 9.92 14.58 -13.56
CA PHE A 168 8.59 15.17 -13.45
C PHE A 168 8.71 16.63 -12.96
N SER A 169 8.30 17.58 -13.79
CA SER A 169 8.38 19.01 -13.46
C SER A 169 7.49 19.37 -12.27
N ALA A 170 6.37 18.66 -12.11
CA ALA A 170 5.41 18.84 -11.02
C ALA A 170 6.00 18.80 -9.60
N ILE A 171 7.13 18.10 -9.39
CA ILE A 171 7.76 17.96 -8.08
C ILE A 171 8.37 19.29 -7.61
N ASN A 172 8.84 20.12 -8.53
CA ASN A 172 9.51 21.39 -8.21
C ASN A 172 8.57 22.61 -8.26
N ASP A 173 7.39 22.46 -8.86
CA ASP A 173 6.50 23.58 -9.20
C ASP A 173 5.38 23.84 -8.16
N GLY A 174 5.42 23.17 -7.00
CA GLY A 174 4.41 23.32 -5.93
C GLY A 174 3.03 22.72 -6.25
N GLN A 175 2.86 22.11 -7.43
CA GLN A 175 1.66 21.33 -7.81
C GLN A 175 1.55 20.03 -7.01
N PHE A 176 2.67 19.53 -6.50
CA PHE A 176 2.77 18.29 -5.74
C PHE A 176 2.03 18.31 -4.39
N ASP A 177 1.72 19.50 -3.86
CA ASP A 177 0.96 19.67 -2.61
C ASP A 177 -0.51 20.04 -2.85
N GLN A 178 -0.94 20.11 -4.12
CA GLN A 178 -2.34 20.35 -4.47
C GLN A 178 -3.21 19.12 -4.16
N PRO A 179 -4.52 19.30 -3.92
CA PRO A 179 -5.45 18.20 -3.83
C PRO A 179 -5.35 17.30 -5.08
N ILE A 180 -5.22 16.00 -4.83
CA ILE A 180 -5.18 14.97 -5.86
C ILE A 180 -6.59 14.86 -6.47
N ALA A 181 -6.67 14.94 -7.79
CA ALA A 181 -7.94 14.77 -8.49
C ALA A 181 -8.46 13.33 -8.34
N GLU A 182 -9.78 13.17 -8.16
CA GLU A 182 -10.41 11.85 -8.04
C GLU A 182 -10.11 10.95 -9.26
N SER A 183 -10.04 11.55 -10.45
CA SER A 183 -9.70 10.82 -11.67
C SER A 183 -8.28 10.25 -11.64
N ALA A 184 -7.35 10.87 -10.91
CA ALA A 184 -5.96 10.42 -10.82
C ALA A 184 -5.81 9.18 -9.91
N TYR A 185 -6.62 9.06 -8.86
CA TYR A 185 -6.71 7.84 -8.05
C TYR A 185 -7.16 6.65 -8.89
N ARG A 186 -8.27 6.82 -9.61
CA ARG A 186 -8.80 5.79 -10.52
C ARG A 186 -7.79 5.45 -11.62
N ALA A 187 -7.12 6.46 -12.19
CA ALA A 187 -6.12 6.24 -13.23
C ALA A 187 -4.88 5.49 -12.72
N ALA A 188 -4.42 5.80 -11.50
CA ALA A 188 -3.33 5.06 -10.86
C ALA A 188 -3.72 3.60 -10.64
N GLN A 189 -4.92 3.35 -10.14
CA GLN A 189 -5.44 2.01 -9.91
C GLN A 189 -5.53 1.22 -11.22
N ASP A 190 -6.05 1.83 -12.28
CA ASP A 190 -6.16 1.21 -13.60
C ASP A 190 -4.78 0.86 -14.21
N ALA A 191 -3.80 1.75 -14.09
CA ALA A 191 -2.43 1.48 -14.51
C ALA A 191 -1.80 0.32 -13.72
N LEU A 192 -2.00 0.30 -12.39
CA LEU A 192 -1.54 -0.78 -11.51
C LEU A 192 -2.20 -2.12 -11.80
N ASN A 193 -3.47 -2.11 -12.20
CA ASN A 193 -4.21 -3.27 -12.68
C ASN A 193 -3.74 -3.75 -14.06
N GLY A 194 -2.76 -3.06 -14.67
CA GLY A 194 -2.10 -3.47 -15.91
C GLY A 194 -2.66 -2.82 -17.17
N TRP A 195 -3.56 -1.83 -17.06
CA TRP A 195 -3.99 -1.09 -18.23
C TRP A 195 -2.91 -0.09 -18.69
N ASP A 196 -2.25 -0.39 -19.81
CA ASP A 196 -1.28 0.50 -20.45
C ASP A 196 -1.78 1.04 -21.80
N PRO A 197 -2.47 2.20 -21.81
CA PRO A 197 -2.86 2.85 -23.04
C PRO A 197 -1.69 3.52 -23.76
N SER A 198 -0.52 3.73 -23.14
CA SER A 198 0.66 4.33 -23.78
C SER A 198 1.29 3.39 -24.82
N GLY A 199 1.12 2.08 -24.64
CA GLY A 199 1.67 1.05 -25.53
C GLY A 199 3.14 0.73 -25.23
N GLY A 200 3.53 0.72 -23.95
CA GLY A 200 4.90 0.43 -23.52
C GLY A 200 5.82 1.64 -23.52
N ALA A 201 5.29 2.87 -23.53
CA ALA A 201 6.10 4.07 -23.53
C ALA A 201 6.88 4.23 -22.23
N VAL A 202 8.10 4.78 -22.33
CA VAL A 202 8.94 5.17 -21.18
C VAL A 202 9.22 6.68 -21.15
N PHE A 203 8.80 7.40 -22.19
CA PHE A 203 8.85 8.86 -22.28
C PHE A 203 7.50 9.42 -22.72
N TYR A 204 7.19 10.64 -22.28
CA TYR A 204 6.14 11.45 -22.87
C TYR A 204 6.51 12.93 -22.80
N PHE A 205 5.96 13.74 -23.72
CA PHE A 205 6.11 15.19 -23.69
C PHE A 205 4.98 15.89 -24.44
N ASN A 206 4.78 17.17 -24.13
CA ASN A 206 3.87 18.03 -24.91
C ASN A 206 4.71 18.73 -26.00
N PRO A 207 4.50 18.42 -27.29
CA PRO A 207 5.33 18.95 -28.38
C PRO A 207 5.22 20.48 -28.55
N ASP A 208 4.15 21.09 -28.04
CA ASP A 208 3.92 22.53 -28.12
C ASP A 208 4.60 23.29 -26.97
N LYS A 209 4.97 22.58 -25.88
CA LYS A 209 5.59 23.17 -24.68
C LYS A 209 7.05 22.74 -24.46
N THR A 210 7.48 21.65 -25.09
CA THR A 210 8.84 21.09 -24.92
C THR A 210 9.72 21.48 -26.10
N SER A 211 10.84 22.15 -25.82
CA SER A 211 11.87 22.50 -26.82
C SER A 211 13.06 21.52 -26.83
N ASP A 212 13.06 20.51 -25.94
CA ASP A 212 14.15 19.57 -25.79
C ASP A 212 14.34 18.67 -27.03
N ALA A 213 15.50 18.80 -27.69
CA ALA A 213 15.80 18.08 -28.93
C ALA A 213 15.90 16.56 -28.73
N PHE A 214 16.29 16.10 -27.54
CA PHE A 214 16.33 14.67 -27.24
C PHE A 214 14.92 14.09 -27.22
N MET A 215 13.95 14.77 -26.60
CA MET A 215 12.55 14.33 -26.59
C MET A 215 11.94 14.29 -28.00
N HIS A 216 12.22 15.29 -28.83
CA HIS A 216 11.79 15.31 -30.24
C HIS A 216 12.46 14.23 -31.12
N SER A 217 13.61 13.68 -30.69
CA SER A 217 14.29 12.60 -31.41
C SER A 217 13.72 11.21 -31.09
N ARG A 218 12.88 11.07 -30.06
CA ARG A 218 12.37 9.76 -29.63
C ARG A 218 11.33 9.21 -30.61
N PRO A 219 11.35 7.90 -30.92
CA PRO A 219 10.30 7.27 -31.73
C PRO A 219 8.93 7.38 -31.05
N VAL A 220 8.01 8.06 -31.72
CA VAL A 220 6.64 8.24 -31.24
C VAL A 220 5.85 6.95 -31.41
N ILE A 221 5.26 6.47 -30.32
CA ILE A 221 4.34 5.33 -30.30
C ILE A 221 2.92 5.81 -30.63
N LYS A 222 2.47 6.88 -29.96
CA LYS A 222 1.13 7.46 -30.15
C LYS A 222 0.98 8.85 -29.52
N ARG A 223 -0.12 9.53 -29.85
CA ARG A 223 -0.60 10.75 -29.18
C ARG A 223 -1.86 10.45 -28.37
N ILE A 224 -1.92 10.92 -27.13
CA ILE A 224 -3.13 10.88 -26.29
C ILE A 224 -3.27 12.24 -25.62
N GLY A 225 -4.40 12.92 -25.86
CA GLY A 225 -4.55 14.32 -25.43
C GLY A 225 -3.45 15.17 -26.06
N ASP A 226 -2.78 15.97 -25.24
CA ASP A 226 -1.70 16.86 -25.68
C ASP A 226 -0.31 16.22 -25.63
N HIS A 227 -0.20 14.98 -25.17
CA HIS A 227 1.07 14.28 -25.02
C HIS A 227 1.38 13.31 -26.16
N LEU A 228 2.65 13.34 -26.62
CA LEU A 228 3.25 12.28 -27.41
C LEU A 228 3.93 11.28 -26.47
N PHE A 229 3.63 10.00 -26.63
CA PHE A 229 4.21 8.89 -25.87
C PHE A 229 5.23 8.16 -26.73
N CYS A 230 6.43 7.91 -26.17
CA CYS A 230 7.60 7.46 -26.93
C CYS A 230 8.36 6.31 -26.22
N SER A 231 9.08 5.53 -27.02
CA SER A 231 10.02 4.50 -26.58
C SER A 231 11.42 5.05 -26.32
#